data_AF-A0A4Q4MH07-F1
#
_entry.id   AF-A0A4Q4MH07-F1
#
_cell.length_a   1.000
_cell.length_b   1.000
_cell.length_c   1.000
_cell.angle_alpha   90.00
_cell.angle_beta   90.00
_cell.angle_gamma   90.00
#
_symmetry.space_group_name_H-M   'P 1'
#
loop_
_entity.id
_entity.type
_entity.pdbx_description
1 polymer ?
#
loop_
_entity_poly.entity_id
_entity_poly.type
_entity_poly.pdbx_seq_one_letter_code
_entity_poly.pdbx_strand_id
1 'polypeptide(L)'
;MSYIQTFVISLAICAFASRVSASPQCANPPQHFDAQLPLQSQQCVDTKDELRLSQDVQSFQHPLWSHKPTCAQRKGQEYCTYTTSELRGGHALSIIATSVAADAIAAAFLALEKDGQSNDSGLEVRSFPGKGKGLVTTKAIKKGERILLDSAHIIASSHFPTQVTRSQGKALFSAAIDQLPQADRALVLGLDQSLGGSKVEDIMKTNAFACQLADGDADDAYMCLFPSVARINHACQPNAHARFVPKTMSMEIKAQRDIAAGEEIGISYGRIDLKHADRQTLYQEGWNFGCTCPLCTASEYERTGSDQRRARFAQLRKMLENLTAETYDAQQIVAWEKEVMEIGQREGLETMLAQDYERLAYVYAGHGMVKDARRWAKMAKESLLEWVVVDGGPDNQIRRVEGLLRELDG
;
A
#
# COMPACT_ATOMS: atom_id res chain seq x y z
N MET A 1 15.96 -20.38 27.50
CA MET A 1 15.65 -21.82 27.32
C MET A 1 14.17 -22.13 27.06
N SER A 2 13.24 -21.15 27.03
CA SER A 2 11.78 -21.45 26.98
C SER A 2 11.08 -21.23 25.63
N TYR A 3 11.76 -20.72 24.59
CA TYR A 3 11.18 -20.55 23.24
C TYR A 3 11.73 -21.54 22.20
N ILE A 4 13.05 -21.78 22.19
CA ILE A 4 13.72 -22.65 21.19
C ILE A 4 13.13 -24.08 21.13
N GLN A 5 12.82 -24.70 22.26
CA GLN A 5 12.21 -26.04 22.29
C GLN A 5 10.72 -26.05 21.93
N THR A 6 10.02 -24.94 22.13
CA THR A 6 8.57 -24.84 21.92
C THR A 6 8.23 -24.67 20.44
N PHE A 7 9.06 -23.95 19.68
CA PHE A 7 8.77 -23.59 18.29
C PHE A 7 9.00 -24.71 17.26
N VAL A 8 9.80 -25.74 17.57
CA VAL A 8 9.98 -26.92 16.69
C VAL A 8 8.66 -27.69 16.50
N ILE A 9 7.70 -27.53 17.41
CA ILE A 9 6.39 -28.21 17.41
C ILE A 9 5.30 -27.35 16.73
N SER A 10 5.50 -26.04 16.55
CA SER A 10 4.45 -25.08 16.17
C SER A 10 4.30 -24.78 14.68
N LEU A 11 5.09 -25.40 13.80
CA LEU A 11 4.97 -25.22 12.33
C LEU A 11 3.70 -25.88 11.72
N ALA A 12 3.02 -26.74 12.48
CA ALA A 12 2.04 -27.70 11.93
C ALA A 12 0.56 -27.25 11.89
N ILE A 13 0.18 -26.05 12.37
CA ILE A 13 -1.25 -25.69 12.53
C ILE A 13 -1.53 -24.22 12.16
N CYS A 14 -2.04 -23.99 10.94
CA CYS A 14 -3.17 -23.07 10.71
C CYS A 14 -3.72 -23.21 9.28
N ALA A 15 -4.76 -24.03 9.09
CA ALA A 15 -5.50 -24.12 7.83
C ALA A 15 -7.00 -24.16 8.12
N PHE A 16 -7.71 -23.05 7.88
CA PHE A 16 -9.15 -23.07 7.66
C PHE A 16 -9.53 -22.05 6.57
N ALA A 17 -10.32 -22.51 5.61
CA ALA A 17 -10.76 -21.76 4.46
C ALA A 17 -12.23 -21.33 4.61
N SER A 18 -12.62 -20.29 3.88
CA SER A 18 -14.02 -19.93 3.65
C SER A 18 -14.24 -19.65 2.17
N ARG A 19 -14.97 -20.55 1.48
CA ARG A 19 -15.56 -20.30 0.16
C ARG A 19 -17.04 -20.02 0.33
N VAL A 20 -17.56 -18.96 -0.29
CA VAL A 20 -18.98 -18.88 -0.66
C VAL A 20 -19.07 -18.26 -2.06
N SER A 21 -19.85 -18.90 -2.94
CA SER A 21 -20.19 -18.40 -4.28
C SER A 21 -21.63 -17.90 -4.32
N ALA A 22 -21.92 -16.91 -5.15
CA ALA A 22 -23.29 -16.64 -5.61
C ALA A 22 -23.27 -16.08 -7.04
N SER A 23 -24.15 -16.62 -7.89
CA SER A 23 -24.46 -16.10 -9.24
C SER A 23 -25.93 -15.64 -9.27
N PRO A 24 -26.31 -14.75 -10.21
CA PRO A 24 -27.45 -13.86 -10.03
C PRO A 24 -28.75 -14.33 -10.72
N GLN A 25 -29.88 -13.77 -10.28
CA GLN A 25 -31.11 -13.68 -11.10
C GLN A 25 -31.81 -12.33 -10.93
N CYS A 26 -32.49 -11.88 -11.98
CA CYS A 26 -33.04 -10.54 -12.17
C CYS A 26 -34.54 -10.45 -11.89
N ALA A 27 -35.07 -9.26 -11.60
CA ALA A 27 -36.43 -8.86 -11.98
C ALA A 27 -36.61 -7.32 -12.04
N ASN A 28 -37.30 -6.87 -13.08
CA ASN A 28 -37.86 -5.53 -13.38
C ASN A 28 -39.18 -5.81 -14.17
N PRO A 29 -40.09 -4.85 -14.45
CA PRO A 29 -40.43 -3.57 -13.80
C PRO A 29 -41.96 -3.57 -13.45
N PRO A 30 -42.71 -2.44 -13.52
CA PRO A 30 -43.28 -1.99 -14.81
C PRO A 30 -43.29 -0.45 -15.05
N GLN A 31 -43.70 -0.05 -16.26
CA GLN A 31 -43.73 1.33 -16.82
C GLN A 31 -45.16 1.92 -16.96
N HIS A 32 -45.23 3.16 -17.51
CA HIS A 32 -46.37 3.94 -18.07
C HIS A 32 -47.21 4.74 -17.05
N PHE A 33 -47.77 5.93 -17.35
CA PHE A 33 -47.73 6.89 -18.49
C PHE A 33 -47.91 8.34 -17.89
N ASP A 34 -47.99 9.51 -18.56
CA ASP A 34 -48.14 9.93 -19.98
C ASP A 34 -47.43 11.31 -20.24
N ALA A 35 -47.81 12.07 -21.28
CA ALA A 35 -47.13 13.28 -21.78
C ALA A 35 -47.92 14.63 -21.63
N GLN A 36 -47.20 15.78 -21.66
CA GLN A 36 -47.38 16.92 -22.61
C GLN A 36 -46.56 18.19 -22.23
N LEU A 37 -46.23 19.01 -23.23
CA LEU A 37 -45.43 20.26 -23.24
C LEU A 37 -46.31 21.42 -23.80
N PRO A 38 -45.84 22.69 -23.90
CA PRO A 38 -44.99 23.52 -23.02
C PRO A 38 -45.63 24.91 -22.74
N LEU A 39 -44.98 25.78 -21.96
CA LEU A 39 -45.26 27.23 -22.00
C LEU A 39 -44.05 28.10 -21.62
N GLN A 40 -43.94 29.27 -22.25
CA GLN A 40 -42.76 30.15 -22.23
C GLN A 40 -42.84 31.27 -21.17
N SER A 41 -41.64 31.78 -20.84
CA SER A 41 -41.32 33.14 -20.38
C SER A 41 -42.04 33.70 -19.15
N GLN A 42 -41.25 33.95 -18.10
CA GLN A 42 -41.31 35.22 -17.38
C GLN A 42 -39.91 35.63 -16.95
N GLN A 43 -39.39 36.69 -17.57
CA GLN A 43 -38.33 37.51 -16.99
C GLN A 43 -38.99 38.47 -16.00
N CYS A 44 -38.49 38.53 -14.77
CA CYS A 44 -38.74 39.64 -13.85
C CYS A 44 -37.40 40.16 -13.34
N VAL A 45 -37.33 41.48 -13.16
CA VAL A 45 -36.07 42.25 -13.08
C VAL A 45 -35.65 42.50 -11.62
N ASP A 46 -34.34 42.64 -11.45
CA ASP A 46 -33.61 43.09 -10.27
C ASP A 46 -34.20 44.34 -9.56
N THR A 47 -34.42 44.24 -8.25
CA THR A 47 -34.41 45.39 -7.33
C THR A 47 -33.69 45.03 -6.04
N LYS A 48 -32.61 45.77 -5.79
CA LYS A 48 -31.78 45.73 -4.58
C LYS A 48 -32.60 45.82 -3.28
N ASP A 49 -32.35 44.88 -2.38
CA ASP A 49 -32.33 45.14 -0.94
C ASP A 49 -31.00 44.61 -0.38
N GLU A 50 -30.06 45.52 -0.08
CA GLU A 50 -28.81 45.19 0.60
C GLU A 50 -29.06 44.91 2.09
N LEU A 51 -29.74 43.79 2.39
CA LEU A 51 -29.62 43.16 3.70
C LEU A 51 -28.18 42.64 3.85
N ARG A 52 -27.31 43.53 4.32
CA ARG A 52 -26.01 43.17 4.92
C ARG A 52 -26.27 42.35 6.18
N LEU A 53 -26.60 41.08 5.99
CA LEU A 53 -26.36 40.04 6.97
C LEU A 53 -24.85 39.98 7.16
N SER A 54 -24.37 40.68 8.19
CA SER A 54 -23.11 40.37 8.85
C SER A 54 -23.25 38.98 9.46
N GLN A 55 -23.15 37.95 8.62
CA GLN A 55 -22.84 36.62 9.09
C GLN A 55 -21.42 36.69 9.64
N ASP A 56 -21.32 36.83 10.96
CA ASP A 56 -20.18 36.29 11.71
C ASP A 56 -20.14 34.79 11.43
N VAL A 57 -19.53 34.42 10.31
CA VAL A 57 -19.06 33.07 10.07
C VAL A 57 -17.93 32.89 11.07
N GLN A 58 -18.28 32.43 12.27
CA GLN A 58 -17.31 31.95 13.24
C GLN A 58 -16.48 30.89 12.53
N SER A 59 -15.25 31.27 12.16
CA SER A 59 -14.33 30.37 11.49
C SER A 59 -14.14 29.16 12.39
N PHE A 60 -14.19 27.97 11.81
CA PHE A 60 -13.96 26.75 12.58
C PHE A 60 -12.55 26.80 13.18
N GLN A 61 -12.47 26.82 14.51
CA GLN A 61 -11.21 26.85 15.25
C GLN A 61 -11.00 25.49 15.92
N HIS A 62 -9.95 24.79 15.50
CA HIS A 62 -9.47 23.56 16.12
C HIS A 62 -7.94 23.61 16.13
N PRO A 63 -7.24 23.08 17.15
CA PRO A 63 -5.77 23.10 17.20
C PRO A 63 -5.09 22.35 16.04
N LEU A 64 -5.81 21.46 15.34
CA LEU A 64 -5.24 20.55 14.33
C LEU A 64 -5.99 20.50 12.99
N TRP A 65 -7.31 20.73 13.02
CA TRP A 65 -8.18 20.50 11.86
C TRP A 65 -8.57 21.84 11.26
N SER A 66 -8.30 22.05 9.97
CA SER A 66 -8.63 23.30 9.27
C SER A 66 -10.12 23.40 8.89
N HIS A 67 -10.83 22.27 8.94
CA HIS A 67 -12.23 22.16 8.54
C HIS A 67 -13.04 21.38 9.57
N LYS A 68 -14.32 21.77 9.74
CA LYS A 68 -15.26 21.00 10.54
C LYS A 68 -15.40 19.60 9.92
N PRO A 69 -15.24 18.50 10.70
CA PRO A 69 -15.31 17.16 10.16
C PRO A 69 -16.63 16.88 9.43
N THR A 70 -16.53 16.26 8.26
CA THR A 70 -17.71 15.80 7.50
C THR A 70 -17.96 14.34 7.83
N CYS A 71 -19.05 14.05 8.52
CA CYS A 71 -19.32 12.72 9.10
C CYS A 71 -20.41 11.95 8.36
N ALA A 72 -20.32 10.63 8.39
CA ALA A 72 -21.36 9.71 7.98
C ALA A 72 -21.46 8.53 8.94
N GLN A 73 -22.69 8.28 9.43
CA GLN A 73 -22.97 7.21 10.39
C GLN A 73 -23.87 6.13 9.77
N ARG A 74 -23.62 4.87 10.13
CA ARG A 74 -24.47 3.71 9.80
C ARG A 74 -24.22 2.58 10.80
N LYS A 75 -25.29 1.89 11.22
CA LYS A 75 -25.24 0.77 12.20
C LYS A 75 -24.48 1.09 13.51
N GLY A 76 -24.49 2.35 13.95
CA GLY A 76 -23.81 2.79 15.17
C GLY A 76 -22.33 3.13 15.02
N GLN A 77 -21.68 2.82 13.89
CA GLN A 77 -20.35 3.33 13.58
C GLN A 77 -20.44 4.64 12.79
N GLU A 78 -19.60 5.61 13.16
CA GLU A 78 -19.44 6.88 12.48
C GLU A 78 -18.00 7.00 11.95
N TYR A 79 -17.89 7.39 10.68
CA TYR A 79 -16.64 7.76 10.04
C TYR A 79 -16.74 9.20 9.60
N CYS A 80 -15.69 9.99 9.82
CA CYS A 80 -15.62 11.37 9.38
C CYS A 80 -14.35 11.64 8.58
N THR A 81 -14.44 12.62 7.69
CA THR A 81 -13.30 13.25 7.04
C THR A 81 -12.77 14.37 7.93
N TYR A 82 -11.53 14.23 8.39
CA TYR A 82 -10.75 15.22 9.13
C TYR A 82 -9.65 15.76 8.23
N THR A 83 -9.55 17.08 8.06
CA THR A 83 -8.55 17.66 7.14
C THR A 83 -7.73 18.73 7.84
N THR A 84 -6.41 18.70 7.60
CA THR A 84 -5.48 19.75 8.00
C THR A 84 -4.77 20.30 6.76
N SER A 85 -4.81 21.62 6.61
CA SER A 85 -4.34 22.34 5.42
C SER A 85 -2.87 22.75 5.49
N GLU A 86 -2.26 22.71 6.67
CA GLU A 86 -0.86 23.07 6.92
C GLU A 86 -0.18 21.98 7.77
N LEU A 87 0.15 20.87 7.12
CA LEU A 87 1.00 19.83 7.68
C LEU A 87 2.48 20.23 7.53
N ARG A 88 3.37 19.58 8.30
CA ARG A 88 4.82 19.81 8.25
C ARG A 88 5.35 19.71 6.83
N GLY A 89 6.06 20.75 6.38
CA GLY A 89 6.60 20.84 5.02
C GLY A 89 5.71 21.63 4.04
N GLY A 90 4.50 22.03 4.44
CA GLY A 90 3.60 22.87 3.63
C GLY A 90 2.60 22.09 2.77
N HIS A 91 2.38 20.81 3.07
CA HIS A 91 1.41 19.94 2.39
C HIS A 91 0.16 19.73 3.26
N ALA A 92 -0.92 19.22 2.67
CA ALA A 92 -2.15 18.92 3.41
C ALA A 92 -2.43 17.41 3.53
N LEU A 93 -3.21 17.05 4.55
CA LEU A 93 -3.64 15.68 4.82
C LEU A 93 -5.12 15.62 5.20
N SER A 94 -5.85 14.73 4.54
CA SER A 94 -7.23 14.34 4.88
C SER A 94 -7.26 12.89 5.38
N ILE A 95 -7.90 12.65 6.53
CA ILE A 95 -8.08 11.33 7.14
C ILE A 95 -9.57 10.97 7.15
N ILE A 96 -9.92 9.79 6.64
CA ILE A 96 -11.27 9.20 6.73
C ILE A 96 -11.22 8.03 7.72
N ALA A 97 -11.61 8.29 8.96
CA ALA A 97 -11.53 7.34 10.07
C ALA A 97 -12.63 7.59 11.11
N THR A 98 -12.66 6.79 12.18
CA THR A 98 -13.41 7.14 13.39
C THR A 98 -12.73 8.32 14.10
N SER A 99 -13.40 8.96 15.06
CA SER A 99 -12.80 10.06 15.84
C SER A 99 -11.57 9.61 16.63
N VAL A 100 -11.66 8.47 17.31
CA VAL A 100 -10.55 7.87 18.09
C VAL A 100 -9.34 7.64 17.20
N ALA A 101 -9.55 7.05 16.03
CA ALA A 101 -8.51 6.79 15.05
C ALA A 101 -7.87 8.07 14.51
N ALA A 102 -8.69 9.06 14.13
CA ALA A 102 -8.19 10.33 13.63
C ALA A 102 -7.35 11.09 14.67
N ASP A 103 -7.77 11.09 15.94
CA ASP A 103 -7.04 11.72 17.04
C ASP A 103 -5.72 10.98 17.37
N ALA A 104 -5.72 9.65 17.34
CA ALA A 104 -4.51 8.84 17.56
C ALA A 104 -3.47 9.03 16.44
N ILE A 105 -3.92 8.99 15.18
CA ILE A 105 -3.10 9.30 14.00
C ILE A 105 -2.54 10.72 14.12
N ALA A 106 -3.37 11.73 14.42
CA ALA A 106 -2.91 13.10 14.58
C ALA A 106 -1.90 13.27 15.73
N ALA A 107 -2.11 12.61 16.87
CA ALA A 107 -1.19 12.64 18.01
C ALA A 107 0.18 12.02 17.65
N ALA A 108 0.19 10.88 16.95
CA ALA A 108 1.42 10.26 16.45
C ALA A 108 2.19 11.21 15.51
N PHE A 109 1.48 11.98 14.68
CA PHE A 109 2.09 12.96 13.77
C PHE A 109 2.71 14.17 14.50
N LEU A 110 2.06 14.67 15.55
CA LEU A 110 2.57 15.80 16.33
C LEU A 110 3.87 15.49 17.08
N ALA A 111 4.04 14.25 17.55
CA ALA A 111 5.15 13.82 18.41
C ALA A 111 6.53 13.70 17.71
N LEU A 112 6.60 14.01 16.42
CA LEU A 112 7.78 13.78 15.57
C LEU A 112 8.74 14.98 15.58
N GLU A 113 9.93 14.80 15.01
CA GLU A 113 10.81 15.90 14.60
C GLU A 113 10.65 16.20 13.09
N LYS A 114 11.27 17.27 12.58
CA LYS A 114 11.26 17.54 11.13
C LYS A 114 12.14 16.50 10.43
N ASP A 115 11.55 15.60 9.65
CA ASP A 115 12.35 14.85 8.66
C ASP A 115 12.75 15.80 7.52
N GLY A 116 13.91 15.54 6.93
CA GLY A 116 14.45 16.38 5.87
C GLY A 116 13.66 16.23 4.57
N GLN A 117 13.16 17.34 4.02
CA GLN A 117 12.54 17.38 2.69
C GLN A 117 13.40 16.60 1.68
N SER A 118 12.81 15.66 0.95
CA SER A 118 13.52 15.06 -0.19
C SER A 118 13.71 16.15 -1.24
N ASN A 119 14.96 16.30 -1.69
CA ASN A 119 15.23 17.16 -2.81
C ASN A 119 15.02 16.33 -4.09
N ASP A 120 13.78 16.33 -4.60
CA ASP A 120 13.33 15.58 -5.79
C ASP A 120 14.06 15.97 -7.09
N SER A 121 15.07 16.84 -6.98
CA SER A 121 16.16 17.09 -7.93
C SER A 121 16.52 15.86 -8.78
N GLY A 122 16.12 15.91 -10.05
CA GLY A 122 16.43 14.89 -11.03
C GLY A 122 15.43 13.74 -11.13
N LEU A 123 14.16 14.00 -10.79
CA LEU A 123 13.01 13.17 -11.13
C LEU A 123 12.10 13.90 -12.13
N GLU A 124 11.60 13.19 -13.14
CA GLU A 124 10.69 13.71 -14.16
C GLU A 124 9.52 12.75 -14.39
N VAL A 125 8.31 13.27 -14.48
CA VAL A 125 7.13 12.50 -14.91
C VAL A 125 7.04 12.55 -16.44
N ARG A 126 7.05 11.39 -17.09
CA ARG A 126 6.95 11.26 -18.55
C ARG A 126 5.77 10.37 -18.96
N SER A 127 5.21 10.60 -20.13
CA SER A 127 4.15 9.75 -20.69
C SER A 127 4.74 8.51 -21.36
N PHE A 128 4.20 7.33 -21.06
CA PHE A 128 4.63 6.05 -21.62
C PHE A 128 3.46 5.39 -22.38
N PRO A 129 3.63 5.03 -23.67
CA PRO A 129 2.59 4.35 -24.44
C PRO A 129 2.09 3.08 -23.74
N GLY A 130 0.79 3.01 -23.49
CA GLY A 130 0.16 1.88 -22.79
C GLY A 130 0.39 1.79 -21.28
N LYS A 131 1.13 2.72 -20.65
CA LYS A 131 1.36 2.77 -19.19
C LYS A 131 0.95 4.09 -18.52
N GLY A 132 0.26 5.00 -19.21
CA GLY A 132 -0.09 6.31 -18.64
C GLY A 132 1.15 7.18 -18.40
N LYS A 133 1.37 7.60 -17.14
CA LYS A 133 2.50 8.46 -16.73
C LYS A 133 3.42 7.72 -15.76
N GLY A 134 4.70 7.64 -16.11
CA GLY A 134 5.77 7.01 -15.33
C GLY A 134 6.81 8.01 -14.82
N LEU A 135 7.50 7.66 -13.75
CA LEU A 135 8.60 8.43 -13.17
C LEU A 135 9.94 8.00 -13.77
N VAL A 136 10.78 8.97 -14.14
CA VAL A 136 12.11 8.77 -14.74
C VAL A 136 13.14 9.56 -13.94
N THR A 137 14.33 9.01 -13.74
CA THR A 137 15.44 9.79 -13.18
C THR A 137 16.27 10.47 -14.27
N THR A 138 16.76 11.68 -14.03
CA THR A 138 17.70 12.39 -14.93
C THR A 138 19.16 12.25 -14.50
N LYS A 139 19.42 11.60 -13.36
CA LYS A 139 20.75 11.31 -12.80
C LYS A 139 20.90 9.81 -12.56
N ALA A 140 22.13 9.32 -12.42
CA ALA A 140 22.34 7.95 -11.97
C ALA A 140 22.00 7.85 -10.47
N ILE A 141 21.35 6.75 -10.06
CA ILE A 141 20.99 6.46 -8.67
C ILE A 141 21.68 5.16 -8.27
N LYS A 142 22.24 5.09 -7.06
CA LYS A 142 22.95 3.91 -6.54
C LYS A 142 22.04 2.96 -5.79
N LYS A 143 22.36 1.65 -5.82
CA LYS A 143 21.69 0.65 -4.99
C LYS A 143 21.65 1.11 -3.51
N GLY A 144 20.46 1.04 -2.90
CA GLY A 144 20.20 1.46 -1.52
C GLY A 144 19.90 2.95 -1.34
N GLU A 145 20.13 3.79 -2.36
CA GLU A 145 19.83 5.21 -2.31
C GLU A 145 18.31 5.46 -2.25
N ARG A 146 17.90 6.43 -1.42
CA ARG A 146 16.52 6.91 -1.33
C ARG A 146 16.22 7.78 -2.55
N ILE A 147 15.30 7.32 -3.38
CA ILE A 147 14.87 7.96 -4.62
C ILE A 147 13.98 9.16 -4.30
N LEU A 148 12.93 8.96 -3.51
CA LEU A 148 11.98 9.98 -3.08
C LEU A 148 11.32 9.61 -1.74
N LEU A 149 10.74 10.60 -1.06
CA LEU A 149 9.94 10.41 0.16
C LEU A 149 8.65 11.23 0.02
N ASP A 150 7.51 10.55 -0.09
CA ASP A 150 6.22 11.21 -0.36
C ASP A 150 5.28 11.09 0.83
N SER A 151 4.64 12.20 1.23
CA SER A 151 3.73 12.23 2.38
C SER A 151 2.30 11.95 1.96
N ALA A 152 1.56 11.18 2.76
CA ALA A 152 0.17 10.87 2.48
C ALA A 152 -0.67 12.15 2.40
N HIS A 153 -1.43 12.32 1.32
CA HIS A 153 -2.40 13.40 1.16
C HIS A 153 -3.81 12.96 1.58
N ILE A 154 -4.12 11.66 1.41
CA ILE A 154 -5.36 11.04 1.87
C ILE A 154 -5.01 9.75 2.59
N ILE A 155 -5.56 9.54 3.78
CA ILE A 155 -5.53 8.29 4.54
C ILE A 155 -6.98 7.90 4.79
N ALA A 156 -7.37 6.65 4.53
CA ALA A 156 -8.75 6.20 4.73
C ALA A 156 -8.78 4.76 5.24
N SER A 157 -9.51 4.48 6.33
CA SER A 157 -9.62 3.12 6.90
C SER A 157 -10.10 2.13 5.83
N SER A 158 -9.47 0.97 5.75
CA SER A 158 -9.86 -0.08 4.78
C SER A 158 -11.25 -0.65 5.06
N HIS A 159 -11.76 -0.49 6.29
CA HIS A 159 -13.05 -1.00 6.72
C HIS A 159 -14.22 -0.04 6.45
N PHE A 160 -13.98 1.29 6.46
CA PHE A 160 -15.04 2.29 6.26
C PHE A 160 -15.98 2.02 5.05
N PRO A 161 -15.49 1.57 3.87
CA PRO A 161 -16.35 1.36 2.69
C PRO A 161 -17.43 0.28 2.90
N THR A 162 -17.23 -0.65 3.85
CA THR A 162 -18.22 -1.67 4.22
C THR A 162 -19.21 -1.17 5.28
N GLN A 163 -18.82 -0.18 6.07
CA GLN A 163 -19.59 0.35 7.19
C GLN A 163 -20.60 1.42 6.74
N VAL A 164 -20.25 2.29 5.79
CA VAL A 164 -21.14 3.34 5.26
C VAL A 164 -21.94 2.88 4.03
N THR A 165 -22.83 3.73 3.48
CA THR A 165 -23.40 3.52 2.13
C THR A 165 -22.48 4.09 1.05
N ARG A 166 -22.65 3.69 -0.21
CA ARG A 166 -21.85 4.24 -1.32
C ARG A 166 -21.99 5.76 -1.46
N SER A 167 -23.18 6.32 -1.24
CA SER A 167 -23.39 7.78 -1.28
C SER A 167 -22.71 8.50 -0.12
N GLN A 168 -22.75 7.92 1.09
CA GLN A 168 -22.00 8.41 2.25
C GLN A 168 -20.48 8.36 2.01
N GLY A 169 -19.94 7.21 1.55
CA GLY A 169 -18.52 7.06 1.27
C GLY A 169 -18.02 8.00 0.17
N LYS A 170 -18.83 8.22 -0.88
CA LYS A 170 -18.55 9.26 -1.88
C LYS A 170 -18.51 10.67 -1.27
N ALA A 171 -19.41 11.00 -0.33
CA ALA A 171 -19.41 12.30 0.34
C ALA A 171 -18.16 12.51 1.20
N LEU A 172 -17.74 11.49 1.96
CA LEU A 172 -16.49 11.51 2.74
C LEU A 172 -15.27 11.72 1.83
N PHE A 173 -15.19 10.97 0.73
CA PHE A 173 -14.10 11.10 -0.25
C PHE A 173 -14.11 12.44 -0.99
N SER A 174 -15.27 12.99 -1.35
CA SER A 174 -15.37 14.35 -1.90
C SER A 174 -14.87 15.38 -0.90
N ALA A 175 -15.31 15.33 0.36
CA ALA A 175 -14.80 16.21 1.41
C ALA A 175 -13.28 16.11 1.57
N ALA A 176 -12.71 14.91 1.49
CA ALA A 176 -11.28 14.66 1.65
C ALA A 176 -10.42 15.26 0.53
N ILE A 177 -11.00 15.57 -0.64
CA ILE A 177 -10.31 16.26 -1.74
C ILE A 177 -10.67 17.74 -1.79
N ASP A 178 -11.93 18.10 -1.53
CA ASP A 178 -12.43 19.47 -1.64
C ASP A 178 -11.94 20.37 -0.49
N GLN A 179 -11.50 19.78 0.62
CA GLN A 179 -10.86 20.48 1.75
C GLN A 179 -9.33 20.59 1.62
N LEU A 180 -8.69 19.96 0.63
CA LEU A 180 -7.26 20.15 0.38
C LEU A 180 -7.00 21.54 -0.23
N PRO A 181 -5.87 22.20 0.09
CA PRO A 181 -5.42 23.40 -0.60
C PRO A 181 -5.30 23.17 -2.12
N GLN A 182 -5.36 24.25 -2.89
CA GLN A 182 -5.43 24.17 -4.35
C GLN A 182 -4.29 23.38 -5.00
N ALA A 183 -3.07 23.45 -4.44
CA ALA A 183 -1.90 22.74 -4.94
C ALA A 183 -2.02 21.22 -4.71
N ASP A 184 -2.23 20.80 -3.46
CA ASP A 184 -2.40 19.40 -3.05
C ASP A 184 -3.61 18.76 -3.75
N ARG A 185 -4.72 19.50 -3.86
CA ARG A 185 -5.92 19.09 -4.60
C ARG A 185 -5.63 18.87 -6.08
N ALA A 186 -4.78 19.71 -6.70
CA ALA A 186 -4.38 19.56 -8.10
C ALA A 186 -3.46 18.34 -8.33
N LEU A 187 -2.56 18.03 -7.38
CA LEU A 187 -1.74 16.81 -7.41
C LEU A 187 -2.64 15.56 -7.44
N VAL A 188 -3.54 15.45 -6.47
CA VAL A 188 -4.49 14.33 -6.35
C VAL A 188 -5.41 14.22 -7.56
N LEU A 189 -6.05 15.32 -7.99
CA LEU A 189 -6.99 15.32 -9.12
C LEU A 189 -6.35 15.09 -10.50
N GLY A 190 -5.02 15.15 -10.58
CA GLY A 190 -4.22 14.84 -11.76
C GLY A 190 -3.77 13.38 -11.87
N LEU A 191 -4.05 12.54 -10.86
CA LEU A 191 -3.75 11.10 -10.88
C LEU A 191 -4.66 10.31 -11.82
N ASP A 192 -4.21 9.11 -12.16
CA ASP A 192 -4.83 8.27 -13.18
C ASP A 192 -6.11 7.61 -12.64
N GLN A 193 -7.03 7.27 -13.54
CA GLN A 193 -8.39 6.80 -13.26
C GLN A 193 -8.67 5.63 -14.21
N SER A 194 -8.52 4.41 -13.71
CA SER A 194 -8.47 3.19 -14.54
C SER A 194 -9.59 2.19 -14.23
N LEU A 195 -10.29 2.35 -13.10
CA LEU A 195 -11.15 1.32 -12.48
C LEU A 195 -12.62 1.75 -12.32
N GLY A 196 -12.92 3.00 -12.65
CA GLY A 196 -14.27 3.54 -12.70
C GLY A 196 -14.96 3.76 -11.36
N GLY A 197 -16.12 4.40 -11.45
CA GLY A 197 -16.91 4.88 -10.32
C GLY A 197 -17.06 6.40 -10.38
N SER A 198 -17.13 7.05 -9.23
CA SER A 198 -16.92 8.51 -9.17
C SER A 198 -15.43 8.85 -9.26
N LYS A 199 -15.09 10.06 -9.72
CA LYS A 199 -13.70 10.52 -9.90
C LYS A 199 -12.78 10.20 -8.70
N VAL A 200 -13.27 10.42 -7.48
CA VAL A 200 -12.47 10.17 -6.26
C VAL A 200 -12.36 8.69 -5.92
N GLU A 201 -13.45 7.92 -6.04
CA GLU A 201 -13.42 6.46 -5.89
C GLU A 201 -12.39 5.83 -6.84
N ASP A 202 -12.33 6.31 -8.08
CA ASP A 202 -11.44 5.79 -9.12
C ASP A 202 -9.97 6.16 -8.87
N ILE A 203 -9.68 7.42 -8.52
CA ILE A 203 -8.34 7.84 -8.08
C ILE A 203 -7.85 6.98 -6.91
N MET A 204 -8.67 6.80 -5.87
CA MET A 204 -8.27 6.05 -4.69
C MET A 204 -8.03 4.56 -5.02
N LYS A 205 -8.94 3.90 -5.76
CA LYS A 205 -8.73 2.49 -6.15
C LYS A 205 -7.50 2.29 -7.04
N THR A 206 -7.22 3.23 -7.94
CA THR A 206 -6.15 3.11 -8.93
C THR A 206 -4.77 3.40 -8.32
N ASN A 207 -4.68 4.30 -7.34
CA ASN A 207 -3.41 4.90 -6.90
C ASN A 207 -3.10 4.74 -5.40
N ALA A 208 -4.03 4.25 -4.57
CA ALA A 208 -3.77 4.10 -3.14
C ALA A 208 -2.96 2.83 -2.81
N PHE A 209 -2.14 2.94 -1.78
CA PHE A 209 -1.32 1.88 -1.21
C PHE A 209 -1.94 1.38 0.09
N ALA A 210 -1.77 0.10 0.39
CA ALA A 210 -2.07 -0.43 1.72
C ALA A 210 -1.05 0.13 2.74
N CYS A 211 -1.55 0.53 3.90
CA CYS A 211 -0.79 1.02 5.04
C CYS A 211 -1.28 0.32 6.30
N GLN A 212 -0.38 0.10 7.26
CA GLN A 212 -0.75 -0.11 8.66
C GLN A 212 -0.58 1.20 9.44
N LEU A 213 -1.51 1.61 10.30
CA LEU A 213 -1.35 2.73 11.24
C LEU A 213 -1.90 2.35 12.61
N ALA A 214 -1.11 2.56 13.66
CA ALA A 214 -1.59 2.45 15.04
C ALA A 214 -2.56 3.60 15.33
N ASP A 215 -3.85 3.27 15.43
CA ASP A 215 -4.95 4.24 15.54
C ASP A 215 -5.70 4.17 16.89
N GLY A 216 -5.25 3.33 17.81
CA GLY A 216 -5.83 3.18 19.14
C GLY A 216 -7.03 2.23 19.23
N ASP A 217 -7.45 1.61 18.12
CA ASP A 217 -8.43 0.52 18.10
C ASP A 217 -7.73 -0.83 17.76
N ALA A 218 -8.51 -1.87 17.44
CA ALA A 218 -8.03 -3.18 17.02
C ALA A 218 -7.83 -3.32 15.49
N ASP A 219 -8.03 -2.26 14.71
CA ASP A 219 -7.97 -2.23 13.24
C ASP A 219 -6.91 -1.23 12.77
N ASP A 220 -5.75 -1.72 12.35
CA ASP A 220 -4.65 -0.88 11.88
C ASP A 220 -4.62 -0.69 10.35
N ALA A 221 -5.62 -1.15 9.59
CA ALA A 221 -5.51 -1.27 8.13
C ALA A 221 -6.10 -0.07 7.35
N TYR A 222 -5.28 0.60 6.54
CA TYR A 222 -5.60 1.85 5.82
C TYR A 222 -5.24 1.81 4.32
N MET A 223 -5.97 2.62 3.54
CA MET A 223 -5.63 3.03 2.17
C MET A 223 -4.99 4.43 2.22
N CYS A 224 -3.73 4.55 1.82
CA CYS A 224 -3.01 5.82 1.75
C CYS A 224 -2.77 6.26 0.30
N LEU A 225 -2.94 7.55 0.02
CA LEU A 225 -2.62 8.16 -1.27
C LEU A 225 -1.35 9.01 -1.19
N PHE A 226 -0.36 8.65 -2.00
CA PHE A 226 0.94 9.30 -2.14
C PHE A 226 1.08 9.80 -3.60
N PRO A 227 0.75 11.07 -3.91
CA PRO A 227 0.59 11.52 -5.30
C PRO A 227 1.87 11.48 -6.16
N SER A 228 3.04 11.57 -5.54
CA SER A 228 4.35 11.51 -6.22
C SER A 228 4.76 10.05 -6.45
N VAL A 229 4.54 9.17 -5.46
CA VAL A 229 4.75 7.71 -5.62
C VAL A 229 3.78 7.09 -6.61
N ALA A 230 2.53 7.58 -6.67
CA ALA A 230 1.52 7.15 -7.63
C ALA A 230 1.89 7.43 -9.11
N ARG A 231 3.04 8.09 -9.37
CA ARG A 231 3.64 8.21 -10.72
C ARG A 231 4.65 7.12 -11.06
N ILE A 232 4.96 6.21 -10.14
CA ILE A 232 5.92 5.13 -10.40
C ILE A 232 5.17 3.94 -10.97
N ASN A 233 5.50 3.57 -12.21
CA ASN A 233 4.86 2.46 -12.91
C ASN A 233 5.22 1.08 -12.33
N HIS A 234 4.40 0.09 -12.66
CA HIS A 234 4.71 -1.30 -12.32
C HIS A 234 5.82 -1.91 -13.20
N ALA A 235 6.72 -2.66 -12.58
CA ALA A 235 7.58 -3.64 -13.25
C ALA A 235 7.60 -5.00 -12.52
N CYS A 236 7.50 -6.11 -13.26
CA CYS A 236 7.52 -7.47 -12.70
C CYS A 236 8.90 -7.92 -12.19
N GLN A 237 9.94 -7.20 -12.59
CA GLN A 237 11.29 -7.25 -12.02
C GLN A 237 11.69 -5.79 -11.75
N PRO A 238 11.31 -5.23 -10.59
CA PRO A 238 11.46 -3.80 -10.31
C PRO A 238 12.92 -3.39 -10.16
N ASN A 239 13.17 -2.08 -10.26
CA ASN A 239 14.47 -1.47 -9.95
C ASN A 239 14.43 -0.65 -8.65
N ALA A 240 13.23 -0.40 -8.12
CA ALA A 240 12.98 0.28 -6.87
C ALA A 240 11.93 -0.45 -6.03
N HIS A 241 11.94 -0.20 -4.72
CA HIS A 241 10.96 -0.73 -3.77
C HIS A 241 10.28 0.40 -3.01
N ALA A 242 9.03 0.19 -2.60
CA ALA A 242 8.22 1.13 -1.83
C ALA A 242 8.01 0.63 -0.40
N ARG A 243 8.53 1.39 0.58
CA ARG A 243 8.42 1.08 2.02
C ARG A 243 7.62 2.16 2.72
N PHE A 244 6.49 1.80 3.32
CA PHE A 244 5.74 2.73 4.15
C PHE A 244 6.46 2.96 5.50
N VAL A 245 6.43 4.21 5.96
CA VAL A 245 7.02 4.67 7.22
C VAL A 245 5.87 5.23 8.08
N PRO A 246 5.20 4.42 8.92
CA PRO A 246 4.08 4.85 9.76
C PRO A 246 4.45 6.04 10.64
N LYS A 247 5.71 6.05 11.14
CA LYS A 247 6.24 7.13 11.96
C LYS A 247 6.10 8.49 11.30
N THR A 248 6.23 8.63 9.98
CA THR A 248 6.10 9.93 9.28
C THR A 248 4.87 10.01 8.37
N MET A 249 4.10 8.93 8.27
CA MET A 249 3.00 8.76 7.29
C MET A 249 3.46 9.00 5.86
N SER A 250 4.68 8.53 5.55
CA SER A 250 5.32 8.73 4.24
C SER A 250 5.62 7.39 3.58
N MET A 251 5.68 7.39 2.26
CA MET A 251 6.17 6.28 1.45
C MET A 251 7.59 6.59 0.99
N GLU A 252 8.55 5.78 1.44
CA GLU A 252 9.96 5.85 1.03
C GLU A 252 10.18 4.96 -0.21
N ILE A 253 10.78 5.52 -1.27
CA ILE A 253 11.19 4.74 -2.45
C ILE A 253 12.71 4.56 -2.42
N LYS A 254 13.17 3.31 -2.55
CA LYS A 254 14.61 2.96 -2.52
C LYS A 254 15.03 2.12 -3.73
N ALA A 255 16.21 2.41 -4.26
CA ALA A 255 16.78 1.68 -5.38
C ALA A 255 17.25 0.27 -4.95
N GLN A 256 16.77 -0.78 -5.62
CA GLN A 256 17.15 -2.19 -5.38
C GLN A 256 18.46 -2.57 -6.10
N ARG A 257 18.79 -1.82 -7.16
CA ARG A 257 20.03 -1.90 -7.95
C ARG A 257 20.43 -0.48 -8.38
N ASP A 258 21.59 -0.34 -9.02
CA ASP A 258 21.91 0.89 -9.73
C ASP A 258 20.88 1.16 -10.86
N ILE A 259 20.49 2.42 -11.01
CA ILE A 259 19.53 2.93 -12.00
C ILE A 259 20.24 3.99 -12.84
N ALA A 260 20.16 3.89 -14.17
CA ALA A 260 20.82 4.82 -15.07
C ALA A 260 20.06 6.14 -15.24
N ALA A 261 20.78 7.22 -15.57
CA ALA A 261 20.14 8.47 -15.99
C ALA A 261 19.30 8.22 -17.26
N GLY A 262 18.04 8.66 -17.24
CA GLY A 262 17.04 8.43 -18.28
C GLY A 262 16.22 7.14 -18.12
N GLU A 263 16.51 6.30 -17.13
CA GLU A 263 15.78 5.05 -16.87
C GLU A 263 14.44 5.30 -16.15
N GLU A 264 13.40 4.55 -16.55
CA GLU A 264 12.11 4.52 -15.86
C GLU A 264 12.27 3.82 -14.49
N ILE A 265 11.78 4.47 -13.44
CA ILE A 265 11.71 3.90 -12.09
C ILE A 265 10.46 3.03 -12.04
N GLY A 266 10.60 1.79 -11.56
CA GLY A 266 9.52 0.82 -11.51
C GLY A 266 9.50 0.05 -10.20
N ILE A 267 8.31 -0.06 -9.59
CA ILE A 267 8.04 -0.78 -8.34
C ILE A 267 7.14 -2.00 -8.60
N SER A 268 7.04 -2.89 -7.60
CA SER A 268 5.99 -3.91 -7.60
C SER A 268 4.65 -3.33 -7.15
N TYR A 269 3.56 -3.65 -7.86
CA TYR A 269 2.18 -3.42 -7.41
C TYR A 269 1.63 -4.64 -6.63
N GLY A 270 2.47 -5.61 -6.28
CA GLY A 270 2.10 -6.79 -5.49
C GLY A 270 2.74 -8.08 -5.98
N ARG A 271 1.91 -9.00 -6.48
CA ARG A 271 2.24 -10.42 -6.74
C ARG A 271 3.09 -10.65 -7.99
N ILE A 272 4.37 -10.27 -7.91
CA ILE A 272 5.37 -10.53 -8.97
C ILE A 272 5.83 -11.99 -9.01
N ASP A 273 5.66 -12.76 -7.94
CA ASP A 273 6.00 -14.19 -7.82
C ASP A 273 5.17 -15.11 -8.74
N LEU A 274 4.12 -14.60 -9.38
CA LEU A 274 3.26 -15.34 -10.31
C LEU A 274 3.90 -15.54 -11.70
N LYS A 275 3.34 -16.44 -12.52
CA LYS A 275 3.73 -16.63 -13.93
C LYS A 275 3.28 -15.47 -14.82
N HIS A 276 3.86 -15.35 -16.01
CA HIS A 276 3.58 -14.27 -16.95
C HIS A 276 2.09 -14.10 -17.24
N ALA A 277 1.37 -15.17 -17.59
CA ALA A 277 -0.06 -15.09 -17.89
C ALA A 277 -0.87 -14.60 -16.68
N ASP A 278 -0.59 -15.17 -15.49
CA ASP A 278 -1.26 -14.79 -14.24
C ASP A 278 -1.00 -13.33 -13.86
N ARG A 279 0.23 -12.83 -14.07
CA ARG A 279 0.59 -11.41 -13.89
C ARG A 279 -0.16 -10.51 -14.87
N GLN A 280 -0.24 -10.88 -16.15
CA GLN A 280 -0.99 -10.09 -17.14
C GLN A 280 -2.47 -9.98 -16.77
N THR A 281 -3.11 -11.09 -16.38
CA THR A 281 -4.50 -11.08 -15.89
C THR A 281 -4.65 -10.20 -14.66
N LEU A 282 -3.78 -10.35 -13.65
CA LEU A 282 -3.83 -9.57 -12.41
C LEU A 282 -3.76 -8.06 -12.65
N TYR A 283 -2.87 -7.59 -13.52
CA TYR A 283 -2.71 -6.16 -13.80
C TYR A 283 -3.80 -5.62 -14.75
N GLN A 284 -4.33 -6.46 -15.64
CA GLN A 284 -5.47 -6.11 -16.48
C GLN A 284 -6.78 -5.99 -15.67
N GLU A 285 -7.00 -6.86 -14.68
CA GLU A 285 -8.17 -6.81 -13.80
C GLU A 285 -8.03 -5.75 -12.69
N GLY A 286 -6.83 -5.62 -12.11
CA GLY A 286 -6.57 -4.75 -10.97
C GLY A 286 -6.25 -3.29 -11.30
N TRP A 287 -5.74 -3.00 -12.51
CA TRP A 287 -5.31 -1.65 -12.94
C TRP A 287 -5.61 -1.32 -14.41
N ASN A 288 -6.30 -2.21 -15.14
CA ASN A 288 -6.69 -2.01 -16.54
C ASN A 288 -5.51 -1.79 -17.51
N PHE A 289 -4.36 -2.46 -17.29
CA PHE A 289 -3.23 -2.45 -18.23
C PHE A 289 -2.57 -3.82 -18.40
N GLY A 290 -2.03 -4.06 -19.61
CA GLY A 290 -1.10 -5.16 -19.87
C GLY A 290 0.34 -4.74 -19.56
N CYS A 291 1.06 -5.49 -18.74
CA CYS A 291 2.41 -5.13 -18.33
C CYS A 291 3.43 -5.29 -19.48
N THR A 292 4.12 -4.20 -19.81
CA THR A 292 5.14 -4.11 -20.87
C THR A 292 6.56 -3.92 -20.31
N CYS A 293 6.81 -4.31 -19.06
CA CYS A 293 8.16 -4.29 -18.48
C CYS A 293 9.09 -5.31 -19.20
N PRO A 294 10.43 -5.18 -19.09
CA PRO A 294 11.39 -6.03 -19.81
C PRO A 294 11.14 -7.53 -19.66
N LEU A 295 10.72 -8.00 -18.48
CA LEU A 295 10.40 -9.41 -18.26
C LEU A 295 9.18 -9.90 -19.05
N CYS A 296 8.19 -9.03 -19.29
CA CYS A 296 6.99 -9.38 -20.04
C CYS A 296 7.19 -9.23 -21.56
N THR A 297 8.04 -8.30 -22.00
CA THR A 297 8.40 -8.09 -23.41
C THR A 297 9.59 -8.94 -23.89
N ALA A 298 10.25 -9.67 -22.99
CA ALA A 298 11.32 -10.63 -23.29
C ALA A 298 10.91 -11.71 -24.31
N SER A 299 11.87 -12.51 -24.78
CA SER A 299 11.57 -13.64 -25.67
C SER A 299 10.69 -14.69 -24.99
N GLU A 300 10.02 -15.53 -25.78
CA GLU A 300 9.23 -16.65 -25.25
C GLU A 300 10.07 -17.62 -24.42
N TYR A 301 11.32 -17.86 -24.83
CA TYR A 301 12.29 -18.67 -24.08
C TYR A 301 12.58 -18.09 -22.69
N GLU A 302 12.88 -16.80 -22.60
CA GLU A 302 13.15 -16.12 -21.33
C GLU A 302 11.93 -16.08 -20.41
N ARG A 303 10.73 -15.78 -20.96
CA ARG A 303 9.47 -15.83 -20.22
C ARG A 303 9.19 -17.23 -19.67
N THR A 304 9.33 -18.26 -20.50
CA THR A 304 9.12 -19.66 -20.11
C THR A 304 10.10 -20.08 -19.02
N GLY A 305 11.37 -19.68 -19.12
CA GLY A 305 12.37 -19.92 -18.07
C GLY A 305 12.04 -19.20 -16.75
N SER A 306 11.53 -17.97 -16.80
CA SER A 306 11.05 -17.24 -15.62
C SER A 306 9.83 -17.93 -15.00
N ASP A 307 8.85 -18.32 -15.80
CA ASP A 307 7.63 -18.99 -15.33
C ASP A 307 7.92 -20.36 -14.69
N GLN A 308 8.91 -21.10 -15.19
CA GLN A 308 9.40 -22.32 -14.56
C GLN A 308 10.04 -22.03 -13.19
N ARG A 309 10.90 -21.01 -13.09
CA ARG A 309 11.56 -20.64 -11.82
C ARG A 309 10.55 -20.10 -10.80
N ARG A 310 9.62 -19.24 -11.21
CA ARG A 310 8.54 -18.73 -10.35
C ARG A 310 7.58 -19.83 -9.89
N ALA A 311 7.24 -20.79 -10.75
CA ALA A 311 6.50 -21.98 -10.34
C ALA A 311 7.26 -22.83 -9.30
N ARG A 312 8.58 -22.99 -9.48
CA ARG A 312 9.44 -23.71 -8.53
C ARG A 312 9.56 -22.97 -7.19
N PHE A 313 9.73 -21.65 -7.20
CA PHE A 313 9.72 -20.79 -6.02
C PHE A 313 8.43 -20.97 -5.20
N ALA A 314 7.26 -20.87 -5.86
CA ALA A 314 5.97 -21.08 -5.22
C ALA A 314 5.80 -22.51 -4.68
N GLN A 315 6.30 -23.53 -5.39
CA GLN A 315 6.29 -24.92 -4.92
C GLN A 315 7.13 -25.09 -3.65
N LEU A 316 8.37 -24.60 -3.67
CA LEU A 316 9.31 -24.70 -2.54
C LEU A 316 8.78 -23.99 -1.31
N ARG A 317 8.31 -22.74 -1.45
CA ARG A 317 7.68 -21.99 -0.35
C ARG A 317 6.49 -22.74 0.23
N LYS A 318 5.60 -23.27 -0.61
CA LYS A 318 4.47 -24.09 -0.13
C LYS A 318 4.95 -25.32 0.65
N MET A 319 6.04 -25.98 0.24
CA MET A 319 6.60 -27.11 0.98
C MET A 319 7.17 -26.68 2.34
N LEU A 320 7.93 -25.57 2.38
CA LEU A 320 8.50 -24.99 3.59
C LEU A 320 7.45 -24.43 4.57
N GLU A 321 6.32 -23.96 4.06
CA GLU A 321 5.16 -23.46 4.84
C GLU A 321 4.27 -24.58 5.40
N ASN A 322 4.37 -25.82 4.89
CA ASN A 322 3.57 -26.98 5.32
C ASN A 322 4.41 -28.06 6.03
N LEU A 323 5.53 -27.68 6.64
CA LEU A 323 6.37 -28.59 7.42
C LEU A 323 5.67 -29.03 8.72
N THR A 324 5.79 -30.31 9.04
CA THR A 324 5.32 -30.93 10.29
C THR A 324 6.50 -31.55 11.03
N ALA A 325 6.30 -31.98 12.29
CA ALA A 325 7.35 -32.65 13.05
C ALA A 325 7.86 -33.94 12.37
N GLU A 326 6.99 -34.65 11.64
CA GLU A 326 7.28 -35.88 10.90
C GLU A 326 7.98 -35.63 9.56
N THR A 327 7.82 -34.44 8.98
CA THR A 327 8.39 -34.05 7.67
C THR A 327 9.58 -33.10 7.79
N TYR A 328 9.98 -32.76 9.02
CA TYR A 328 11.13 -31.91 9.30
C TYR A 328 12.46 -32.65 9.03
N ASP A 329 13.16 -32.25 7.99
CA ASP A 329 14.56 -32.61 7.72
C ASP A 329 15.37 -31.32 7.52
N ALA A 330 16.29 -31.06 8.44
CA ALA A 330 17.09 -29.84 8.46
C ALA A 330 18.02 -29.71 7.24
N GLN A 331 18.56 -30.81 6.72
CA GLN A 331 19.43 -30.78 5.53
C GLN A 331 18.59 -30.47 4.29
N GLN A 332 17.43 -31.11 4.18
CA GLN A 332 16.51 -30.91 3.07
C GLN A 332 15.90 -29.50 3.06
N ILE A 333 15.54 -28.96 4.23
CA ILE A 333 15.11 -27.56 4.39
C ILE A 333 16.22 -26.62 3.92
N VAL A 334 17.45 -26.73 4.45
CA VAL A 334 18.57 -25.87 4.04
C VAL A 334 18.88 -25.96 2.54
N ALA A 335 18.64 -27.12 1.90
CA ALA A 335 18.76 -27.25 0.45
C ALA A 335 17.64 -26.51 -0.31
N TRP A 336 16.38 -26.63 0.11
CA TRP A 336 15.25 -25.91 -0.48
C TRP A 336 15.38 -24.38 -0.29
N GLU A 337 15.81 -23.92 0.87
CA GLU A 337 16.03 -22.50 1.17
C GLU A 337 17.10 -21.88 0.25
N LYS A 338 18.18 -22.61 -0.02
CA LYS A 338 19.20 -22.18 -1.00
C LYS A 338 18.61 -22.04 -2.39
N GLU A 339 17.82 -23.00 -2.84
CA GLU A 339 17.14 -22.94 -4.14
C GLU A 339 16.13 -21.76 -4.20
N VAL A 340 15.40 -21.49 -3.12
CA VAL A 340 14.51 -20.31 -2.98
C VAL A 340 15.30 -19.00 -3.11
N MET A 341 16.43 -18.87 -2.41
CA MET A 341 17.29 -17.68 -2.49
C MET A 341 17.94 -17.49 -3.86
N GLU A 342 18.42 -18.56 -4.50
CA GLU A 342 19.01 -18.54 -5.85
C GLU A 342 17.98 -18.13 -6.91
N ILE A 343 16.76 -18.68 -6.84
CA ILE A 343 15.64 -18.24 -7.69
C ILE A 343 15.30 -16.78 -7.39
N GLY A 344 15.24 -16.40 -6.10
CA GLY A 344 14.89 -15.05 -5.68
C GLY A 344 15.83 -14.00 -6.27
N GLN A 345 17.14 -14.23 -6.19
CA GLN A 345 18.16 -13.37 -6.81
C GLN A 345 18.04 -13.30 -8.33
N ARG A 346 17.73 -14.42 -9.01
CA ARG A 346 17.60 -14.46 -10.48
C ARG A 346 16.31 -13.79 -10.98
N GLU A 347 15.24 -13.82 -10.20
CA GLU A 347 13.91 -13.33 -10.57
C GLU A 347 13.57 -11.93 -10.01
N GLY A 348 14.45 -11.31 -9.21
CA GLY A 348 14.18 -10.01 -8.58
C GLY A 348 13.13 -10.10 -7.47
N LEU A 349 13.19 -11.16 -6.65
CA LEU A 349 12.27 -11.43 -5.54
C LEU A 349 12.95 -11.30 -4.16
N GLU A 350 14.13 -10.68 -4.07
CA GLU A 350 14.92 -10.64 -2.84
C GLU A 350 14.18 -9.99 -1.67
N THR A 351 13.27 -9.06 -1.94
CA THR A 351 12.41 -8.42 -0.92
C THR A 351 11.38 -9.37 -0.29
N MET A 352 11.18 -10.56 -0.86
CA MET A 352 10.24 -11.58 -0.36
C MET A 352 10.92 -12.62 0.56
N LEU A 353 12.24 -12.55 0.74
CA LEU A 353 13.06 -13.58 1.40
C LEU A 353 13.18 -13.44 2.93
N ALA A 354 12.57 -12.43 3.54
CA ALA A 354 12.67 -12.16 4.99
C ALA A 354 12.28 -13.38 5.86
N GLN A 355 11.18 -14.06 5.49
CA GLN A 355 10.69 -15.27 6.16
C GLN A 355 11.62 -16.47 5.97
N ASP A 356 12.31 -16.54 4.82
CA ASP A 356 13.22 -17.62 4.48
C ASP A 356 14.55 -17.48 5.26
N TYR A 357 15.01 -16.24 5.47
CA TYR A 357 16.09 -15.94 6.43
C TYR A 357 15.68 -16.24 7.89
N GLU A 358 14.44 -15.93 8.31
CA GLU A 358 13.94 -16.27 9.65
C GLU A 358 13.92 -17.80 9.86
N ARG A 359 13.41 -18.56 8.88
CA ARG A 359 13.31 -20.02 8.94
C ARG A 359 14.70 -20.67 9.03
N LEU A 360 15.67 -20.21 8.24
CA LEU A 360 17.07 -20.63 8.36
C LEU A 360 17.64 -20.32 9.75
N ALA A 361 17.36 -19.14 10.33
CA ALA A 361 17.84 -18.79 11.65
C ALA A 361 17.38 -19.79 12.73
N TYR A 362 16.11 -20.20 12.70
CA TYR A 362 15.57 -21.23 13.60
C TYR A 362 16.18 -22.62 13.35
N VAL A 363 16.37 -23.04 12.09
CA VAL A 363 17.01 -24.33 11.77
C VAL A 363 18.42 -24.40 12.33
N TYR A 364 19.25 -23.37 12.10
CA TYR A 364 20.62 -23.33 12.65
C TYR A 364 20.63 -23.22 14.18
N ALA A 365 19.68 -22.49 14.79
CA ALA A 365 19.56 -22.40 16.25
C ALA A 365 19.25 -23.76 16.89
N GLY A 366 18.31 -24.52 16.32
CA GLY A 366 17.92 -25.86 16.79
C GLY A 366 19.06 -26.88 16.77
N HIS A 367 20.08 -26.67 15.92
CA HIS A 367 21.27 -27.52 15.82
C HIS A 367 22.47 -26.97 16.63
N GLY A 368 22.28 -25.97 17.47
CA GLY A 368 23.33 -25.35 18.28
C GLY A 368 24.33 -24.50 17.48
N MET A 369 24.06 -24.23 16.21
CA MET A 369 24.92 -23.43 15.32
C MET A 369 24.68 -21.92 15.51
N VAL A 370 24.89 -21.45 16.74
CA VAL A 370 24.55 -20.08 17.20
C VAL A 370 25.09 -18.96 16.30
N LYS A 371 26.31 -19.12 15.75
CA LYS A 371 26.93 -18.12 14.86
C LYS A 371 26.15 -17.94 13.56
N ASP A 372 25.77 -19.04 12.91
CA ASP A 372 25.01 -19.04 11.66
C ASP A 372 23.56 -18.63 11.92
N ALA A 373 22.95 -19.11 13.01
CA ALA A 373 21.63 -18.68 13.44
C ALA A 373 21.54 -17.15 13.60
N ARG A 374 22.52 -16.55 14.28
CA ARG A 374 22.61 -15.08 14.46
C ARG A 374 22.80 -14.36 13.12
N ARG A 375 23.57 -14.92 12.18
CA ARG A 375 23.75 -14.35 10.84
C ARG A 375 22.42 -14.30 10.09
N TRP A 376 21.69 -15.43 10.04
CA TRP A 376 20.40 -15.49 9.35
C TRP A 376 19.34 -14.61 10.02
N ALA A 377 19.29 -14.57 11.35
CA ALA A 377 18.40 -13.67 12.08
C ALA A 377 18.70 -12.18 11.80
N LYS A 378 19.97 -11.80 11.63
CA LYS A 378 20.34 -10.44 11.20
C LYS A 378 19.87 -10.15 9.78
N MET A 379 20.08 -11.06 8.83
CA MET A 379 19.59 -10.91 7.45
C MET A 379 18.06 -10.84 7.38
N ALA A 380 17.34 -11.61 8.21
CA ALA A 380 15.89 -11.49 8.36
C ALA A 380 15.49 -10.11 8.86
N LYS A 381 16.11 -9.62 9.93
CA LYS A 381 15.85 -8.27 10.49
C LYS A 381 16.17 -7.16 9.49
N GLU A 382 17.31 -7.24 8.81
CA GLU A 382 17.71 -6.30 7.75
C GLU A 382 16.67 -6.31 6.61
N SER A 383 16.25 -7.49 6.13
CA SER A 383 15.25 -7.58 5.08
C SER A 383 13.87 -7.06 5.50
N LEU A 384 13.45 -7.27 6.75
CA LEU A 384 12.20 -6.72 7.29
C LEU A 384 12.28 -5.19 7.40
N LEU A 385 13.38 -4.65 7.92
CA LEU A 385 13.56 -3.20 8.09
C LEU A 385 13.74 -2.46 6.75
N GLU A 386 14.40 -3.06 5.77
CA GLU A 386 14.64 -2.44 4.46
C GLU A 386 13.46 -2.56 3.49
N TRP A 387 12.72 -3.67 3.51
CA TRP A 387 11.80 -4.05 2.41
C TRP A 387 10.40 -4.46 2.84
N VAL A 388 10.10 -4.55 4.14
CA VAL A 388 8.72 -4.78 4.58
C VAL A 388 8.14 -3.45 5.06
N VAL A 389 6.86 -3.24 4.74
CA VAL A 389 6.02 -2.19 5.33
C VAL A 389 6.26 -2.26 6.84
N VAL A 390 6.71 -1.17 7.46
CA VAL A 390 6.89 -1.15 8.90
C VAL A 390 5.50 -1.31 9.51
N ASP A 391 5.21 -2.47 10.11
CA ASP A 391 3.86 -2.81 10.55
C ASP A 391 3.45 -1.92 11.74
N GLY A 392 2.23 -1.37 11.65
CA GLY A 392 1.61 -0.54 12.69
C GLY A 392 0.98 -1.37 13.83
N GLY A 393 0.83 -2.67 13.62
CA GLY A 393 0.32 -3.62 14.62
C GLY A 393 1.40 -4.22 15.53
N PRO A 394 1.07 -5.23 16.34
CA PRO A 394 2.04 -5.95 17.15
C PRO A 394 2.97 -6.78 16.23
N ASP A 395 4.07 -6.14 15.86
CA ASP A 395 5.13 -6.51 14.91
C ASP A 395 5.71 -7.93 15.10
N ASN A 396 4.90 -8.95 14.83
CA ASN A 396 5.16 -10.32 15.26
C ASN A 396 6.41 -10.92 14.60
N GLN A 397 6.74 -10.52 13.37
CA GLN A 397 7.94 -11.03 12.68
C GLN A 397 9.21 -10.35 13.20
N ILE A 398 9.27 -9.02 13.23
CA ILE A 398 10.43 -8.31 13.75
C ILE A 398 10.65 -8.64 15.23
N ARG A 399 9.58 -8.67 16.05
CA ARG A 399 9.70 -9.04 17.49
C ARG A 399 10.14 -10.48 17.70
N ARG A 400 9.75 -11.45 16.86
CA ARG A 400 10.28 -12.83 16.90
C ARG A 400 11.75 -12.86 16.55
N VAL A 401 12.16 -12.23 15.44
CA VAL A 401 13.56 -12.18 15.01
C VAL A 401 14.44 -11.47 16.04
N GLU A 402 13.96 -10.38 16.65
CA GLU A 402 14.65 -9.73 17.77
C GLU A 402 14.66 -10.55 19.06
N GLY A 403 13.59 -11.30 19.34
CA GLY A 403 13.54 -12.26 20.45
C GLY A 403 14.60 -13.34 20.28
N LEU A 404 14.67 -13.93 19.09
CA LEU A 404 15.70 -14.90 18.70
C LEU A 404 17.11 -14.29 18.80
N LEU A 405 17.34 -13.07 18.34
CA LEU A 405 18.62 -12.39 18.49
C LEU A 405 19.01 -12.20 19.96
N ARG A 406 18.07 -11.78 20.82
CA ARG A 406 18.32 -11.68 22.28
C ARG A 406 18.65 -13.04 22.90
N GLU A 407 17.92 -14.10 22.58
CA GLU A 407 18.21 -15.45 23.08
C GLU A 407 19.54 -16.03 22.56
N LEU A 408 20.00 -15.63 21.37
CA LEU A 408 21.29 -16.03 20.81
C LEU A 408 22.47 -15.22 21.37
N ASP A 409 22.23 -14.08 22.02
CA ASP A 409 23.28 -13.20 22.54
C ASP A 409 23.65 -13.45 24.01
N GLY A 410 22.74 -14.05 24.80
CA GLY A 410 23.01 -14.56 26.16
C GLY A 410 22.13 -13.96 27.26
#